data_AF-A0A9P5BQG4-F1
#
_entry.id   AF-A0A9P5BQG4-F1
#
_cell.length_a   1.000
_cell.length_b   1.000
_cell.length_c   1.000
_cell.angle_alpha   90.00
_cell.angle_beta   90.00
_cell.angle_gamma   90.00
#
_symmetry.space_group_name_H-M   'P 1'
#
loop_
_entity.id
_entity.type
_entity.pdbx_description
1 polymer ?
#
loop_
_entity_poly.entity_id
_entity_poly.type
_entity_poly.pdbx_seq_one_letter_code
_entity_poly.pdbx_strand_id
1 'polypeptide(L)'
;MARQRSPRSRNDPARQSAFETGILPLLGISDDTASSAMSFSSLPSDQEIVRLFEVFRQRAHPFHVITYDLDHIESRACALVTSGRVTASECPEDPRWLYLLHAILATGAQFSELSFHKRLALSQQHTKHAFDLLRCTDYLAKPTKEAIQTLLLLGNVLQNDMKPQAAWVLGGTTIRLAQCLGIHKKPDRLVPALIPPEEAKYLR
;
A
#
# COMPACT_ATOMS: atom_id res chain seq x y z
N MET A 1 -8.82 25.86 -41.86
CA MET A 1 -8.18 26.04 -40.55
C MET A 1 -7.48 24.74 -40.15
N ALA A 2 -6.17 24.64 -40.39
CA ALA A 2 -5.39 23.45 -40.11
C ALA A 2 -4.98 23.43 -38.62
N ARG A 3 -5.36 22.37 -37.90
CA ARG A 3 -4.98 22.16 -36.50
C ARG A 3 -3.50 21.77 -36.46
N GLN A 4 -2.62 22.71 -36.10
CA GLN A 4 -1.21 22.44 -35.84
C GLN A 4 -1.10 21.42 -34.70
N ARG A 5 -0.82 20.16 -35.05
CA ARG A 5 -0.35 19.16 -34.09
C ARG A 5 1.16 19.35 -33.95
N SER A 6 1.56 20.18 -32.99
CA SER A 6 2.95 20.19 -32.55
C SER A 6 3.30 18.79 -32.01
N PRO A 7 4.34 18.11 -32.52
CA PRO A 7 4.80 16.87 -31.93
C PRO A 7 5.38 17.24 -30.56
N ARG A 8 4.64 16.96 -29.49
CA ARG A 8 5.18 17.08 -28.12
C ARG A 8 6.44 16.23 -28.06
N SER A 9 7.59 16.89 -27.85
CA SER A 9 8.90 16.24 -27.69
C SER A 9 8.76 15.06 -26.75
N ARG A 10 9.21 13.88 -27.19
CA ARG A 10 9.24 12.65 -26.41
C ARG A 10 10.11 12.78 -25.15
N ASN A 11 10.96 13.79 -25.10
CA ASN A 11 11.87 14.11 -24.00
C ASN A 11 11.49 15.49 -23.43
N ASP A 12 10.39 15.54 -22.68
CA ASP A 12 10.05 16.73 -21.88
C ASP A 12 10.72 16.57 -20.51
N PRO A 13 11.73 17.40 -20.17
CA PRO A 13 12.47 17.27 -18.93
C PRO A 13 11.59 17.48 -17.70
N ALA A 14 10.49 18.24 -17.81
CA ALA A 14 9.53 18.39 -16.72
C ALA A 14 8.73 17.10 -16.50
N ARG A 15 8.43 16.35 -17.56
CA ARG A 15 7.79 15.03 -17.45
C ARG A 15 8.74 13.96 -16.93
N GLN A 16 10.00 13.96 -17.38
CA GLN A 16 11.02 13.07 -16.84
C GLN A 16 11.27 13.37 -15.36
N SER A 17 11.40 14.63 -14.98
CA SER A 17 11.54 15.02 -13.58
C SER A 17 10.32 14.63 -12.75
N ALA A 18 9.09 14.83 -13.24
CA ALA A 18 7.88 14.39 -12.55
C ALA A 18 7.77 12.86 -12.42
N PHE A 19 8.29 12.12 -13.40
CA PHE A 19 8.40 10.66 -13.35
C PHE A 19 9.49 10.19 -12.37
N GLU A 20 10.65 10.84 -12.37
CA GLU A 20 11.80 10.46 -11.54
C GLU A 20 11.65 10.89 -10.07
N THR A 21 11.01 12.03 -9.79
CA THR A 21 10.76 12.50 -8.42
C THR A 21 9.40 12.07 -7.89
N GLY A 22 8.45 11.75 -8.78
CA GLY A 22 7.11 11.30 -8.42
C GLY A 22 6.95 9.79 -8.46
N ILE A 23 7.30 9.14 -9.57
CA ILE A 23 6.96 7.74 -9.84
C ILE A 23 8.06 6.76 -9.43
N LEU A 24 9.34 7.04 -9.69
CA LEU A 24 10.43 6.15 -9.27
C LEU A 24 10.51 5.93 -7.74
N PRO A 25 10.29 6.95 -6.88
CA PRO A 25 10.28 6.75 -5.44
C PRO A 25 9.04 5.98 -4.99
N LEU A 26 7.90 6.13 -5.69
CA LEU A 26 6.68 5.37 -5.43
C LEU A 26 6.78 3.89 -5.87
N LEU A 27 7.55 3.61 -6.93
CA LEU A 27 7.80 2.25 -7.41
C LEU A 27 9.05 1.62 -6.78
N GLY A 28 9.82 2.38 -5.98
CA GLY A 28 10.98 1.90 -5.24
C GLY A 28 12.19 1.55 -6.10
N ILE A 29 12.33 2.15 -7.30
CA ILE A 29 13.38 1.81 -8.29
C ILE A 29 14.65 2.68 -8.14
N SER A 30 14.82 3.39 -7.03
CA SER A 30 16.02 4.20 -6.79
C SER A 30 17.24 3.32 -6.47
N ASP A 31 18.39 3.61 -7.09
CA ASP A 31 19.66 2.84 -7.10
C ASP A 31 20.31 2.56 -5.73
N ASP A 32 19.72 2.99 -4.62
CA ASP A 32 20.22 2.66 -3.29
C ASP A 32 19.78 1.24 -2.89
N THR A 33 20.38 0.25 -3.54
CA THR A 33 20.41 -1.17 -3.13
C THR A 33 21.25 -1.37 -1.87
N ALA A 34 21.06 -0.54 -0.86
CA ALA A 34 21.38 -0.93 0.50
C ALA A 34 20.28 -1.90 0.94
N SER A 35 20.65 -3.17 1.11
CA SER A 35 19.85 -4.22 1.76
C SER A 35 19.17 -3.65 3.01
N SER A 36 17.97 -3.10 2.83
CA SER A 36 17.23 -2.46 3.92
C SER A 36 16.59 -3.60 4.68
N ALA A 37 17.33 -4.12 5.66
CA ALA A 37 16.74 -4.93 6.70
C ALA A 37 15.48 -4.19 7.18
N MET A 38 14.34 -4.89 7.24
CA MET A 38 13.09 -4.35 7.77
C MET A 38 13.37 -3.76 9.16
N SER A 39 13.52 -2.45 9.21
CA SER A 39 13.91 -1.77 10.43
C SER A 39 12.64 -1.53 11.23
N PHE A 40 12.33 -2.46 12.13
CA PHE A 40 11.21 -2.36 13.08
C PHE A 40 11.32 -1.13 14.02
N SER A 41 12.42 -0.38 13.95
CA SER A 41 12.59 0.90 14.66
C SER A 41 11.65 2.00 14.16
N SER A 42 11.05 1.87 12.97
CA SER A 42 10.10 2.84 12.39
C SER A 42 8.64 2.62 12.83
N LEU A 43 8.36 1.67 13.73
CA LEU A 43 7.00 1.34 14.14
C LEU A 43 6.31 2.52 14.85
N PRO A 44 5.06 2.87 14.46
CA PRO A 44 4.24 3.90 15.11
C PRO A 44 4.00 3.62 16.59
N SER A 45 3.70 4.68 17.37
CA SER A 45 3.33 4.48 18.78
C SER A 45 2.07 3.62 18.92
N ASP A 46 1.98 2.81 19.97
CA ASP A 46 0.87 1.88 20.17
C ASP A 46 -0.50 2.61 20.19
N GLN A 47 -0.53 3.80 20.80
CA GLN A 47 -1.71 4.66 20.81
C GLN A 47 -2.10 5.15 19.41
N GLU A 48 -1.11 5.44 18.55
CA GLU A 48 -1.35 5.84 17.16
C GLU A 48 -1.92 4.67 16.35
N ILE A 49 -1.35 3.47 16.51
CA ILE A 49 -1.84 2.24 15.86
C ILE A 49 -3.32 2.03 16.21
N VAL A 50 -3.65 1.95 17.49
CA VAL A 50 -5.02 1.69 17.95
C VAL A 50 -6.00 2.76 17.45
N ARG A 51 -5.64 4.04 17.58
CA ARG A 51 -6.53 5.15 17.19
C ARG A 51 -6.79 5.19 15.69
N LEU A 52 -5.74 5.14 14.87
CA LEU A 52 -5.90 5.27 13.42
C LEU A 52 -6.52 4.01 12.80
N PHE A 53 -6.23 2.83 13.36
CA PHE A 53 -6.88 1.59 12.95
C PHE A 53 -8.38 1.63 13.21
N GLU A 54 -8.81 2.08 14.39
CA GLU A 54 -10.23 2.21 14.72
C GLU A 54 -10.94 3.20 13.79
N VAL A 55 -10.31 4.34 13.50
CA VAL A 55 -10.84 5.32 12.54
C VAL A 55 -10.99 4.69 11.15
N PHE A 56 -10.00 3.93 10.68
CA PHE A 56 -10.10 3.22 9.41
C PHE A 56 -11.29 2.24 9.41
N ARG A 57 -11.41 1.41 10.45
CA ARG A 57 -12.48 0.41 10.60
C ARG A 57 -13.87 1.05 10.56
N GLN A 58 -14.06 2.15 11.28
CA GLN A 58 -15.37 2.79 11.38
C GLN A 58 -15.74 3.65 10.17
N ARG A 59 -14.75 4.32 9.55
CA ARG A 59 -15.03 5.40 8.59
C ARG A 59 -14.60 5.14 7.17
N ALA A 60 -13.55 4.35 6.96
CA ALA A 60 -13.01 4.10 5.63
C ALA A 60 -13.41 2.72 5.09
N HIS A 61 -13.28 1.68 5.91
CA HIS A 61 -13.57 0.30 5.53
C HIS A 61 -14.99 0.04 5.01
N PRO A 62 -16.06 0.63 5.58
CA PRO A 62 -17.43 0.41 5.07
C PRO A 62 -17.64 0.84 3.62
N PHE A 63 -16.81 1.77 3.12
CA PHE A 63 -16.87 2.28 1.76
C PHE A 63 -15.77 1.69 0.85
N HIS A 64 -14.76 1.05 1.43
CA HIS A 64 -13.60 0.49 0.74
C HIS A 64 -13.30 -0.92 1.26
N VAL A 65 -14.09 -1.89 0.82
CA VAL A 65 -13.96 -3.30 1.22
C VAL A 65 -12.81 -3.97 0.45
N ILE A 66 -11.60 -3.44 0.62
CA ILE A 66 -10.36 -3.90 0.00
C ILE A 66 -9.68 -4.96 0.89
N THR A 67 -9.76 -4.78 2.21
CA THR A 67 -9.17 -5.69 3.20
C THR A 67 -10.13 -6.84 3.47
N TYR A 68 -9.74 -8.04 3.03
CA TYR A 68 -10.56 -9.26 3.10
C TYR A 68 -10.83 -9.73 4.54
N ASP A 69 -9.85 -9.61 5.42
CA ASP A 69 -9.92 -10.14 6.78
C ASP A 69 -9.42 -9.08 7.78
N LEU A 70 -10.27 -8.09 8.02
CA LEU A 70 -9.93 -6.98 8.90
C LEU A 70 -9.75 -7.42 10.35
N ASP A 71 -10.54 -8.41 10.80
CA ASP A 71 -10.48 -8.92 12.16
C ASP A 71 -9.16 -9.66 12.43
N HIS A 72 -8.64 -10.41 11.45
CA HIS A 72 -7.31 -11.01 11.55
C HIS A 72 -6.19 -9.94 11.60
N ILE A 73 -6.29 -8.90 10.78
CA ILE A 73 -5.32 -7.80 10.81
C ILE A 73 -5.38 -7.06 12.16
N GLU A 74 -6.58 -6.83 12.70
CA GLU A 74 -6.79 -6.24 14.02
C GLU A 74 -6.14 -7.08 15.12
N SER A 75 -6.37 -8.40 15.11
CA SER A 75 -5.74 -9.32 16.06
C SER A 75 -4.21 -9.23 16.03
N ARG A 76 -3.61 -9.15 14.83
CA ARG A 76 -2.16 -8.96 14.68
C ARG A 76 -1.70 -7.60 15.18
N ALA A 77 -2.44 -6.53 14.91
CA ALA A 77 -2.13 -5.19 15.41
C ALA A 77 -2.19 -5.15 16.96
N CYS A 78 -3.19 -5.80 17.57
CA CYS A 78 -3.29 -5.95 19.02
C CYS A 78 -2.12 -6.76 19.59
N ALA A 79 -1.73 -7.86 18.94
CA ALA A 79 -0.59 -8.66 19.35
C ALA A 79 0.72 -7.86 19.29
N LEU A 80 0.89 -7.02 18.26
CA LEU A 80 2.03 -6.12 18.11
C LEU A 80 2.11 -5.09 19.25
N VAL A 81 0.97 -4.51 19.63
CA VAL A 81 0.88 -3.55 20.75
C VAL A 81 1.11 -4.23 22.10
N THR A 82 0.57 -5.43 22.29
CA THR A 82 0.57 -6.12 23.60
C THR A 82 1.90 -6.82 23.90
N SER A 83 2.54 -7.43 22.89
CA SER A 83 3.79 -8.19 23.07
C SER A 83 5.01 -7.30 23.36
N GLY A 84 4.86 -5.97 23.22
CA GLY A 84 5.98 -5.04 23.23
C GLY A 84 6.88 -5.26 22.01
N ARG A 85 7.55 -4.21 21.54
CA ARG A 85 8.42 -4.23 20.34
C ARG A 85 9.63 -5.17 20.44
N VAL A 86 9.76 -5.92 21.53
CA VAL A 86 10.91 -6.72 21.93
C VAL A 86 10.97 -8.09 21.23
N THR A 87 9.89 -8.56 20.60
CA THR A 87 9.86 -9.88 19.93
C THR A 87 9.70 -9.82 18.40
N ALA A 88 9.93 -8.67 17.76
CA ALA A 88 9.91 -8.61 16.29
C ALA A 88 10.98 -9.50 15.62
N SER A 89 12.02 -9.91 16.36
CA SER A 89 13.01 -10.89 15.92
C SER A 89 12.59 -12.35 16.13
N GLU A 90 11.52 -12.60 16.89
CA GLU A 90 11.01 -13.94 17.24
C GLU A 90 9.55 -14.16 16.80
N CYS A 91 8.87 -13.13 16.28
CA CYS A 91 7.51 -13.27 15.78
C CYS A 91 7.58 -14.11 14.48
N PRO A 92 7.03 -15.33 14.46
CA PRO A 92 7.14 -16.24 13.32
C PRO A 92 6.28 -15.81 12.12
N GLU A 93 5.59 -14.67 12.22
CA GLU A 93 4.68 -14.19 11.19
C GLU A 93 5.40 -13.38 10.10
N ASP A 94 4.94 -13.58 8.87
CA ASP A 94 5.47 -12.94 7.66
C ASP A 94 5.42 -11.41 7.79
N PRO A 95 6.57 -10.71 7.85
CA PRO A 95 6.60 -9.27 8.12
C PRO A 95 5.99 -8.44 6.98
N ARG A 96 5.62 -9.07 5.86
CA ARG A 96 4.87 -8.46 4.75
C ARG A 96 3.56 -7.80 5.17
N TRP A 97 2.88 -8.24 6.23
CA TRP A 97 1.64 -7.56 6.65
C TRP A 97 1.87 -6.12 7.18
N LEU A 98 3.11 -5.75 7.52
CA LEU A 98 3.42 -4.41 8.05
C LEU A 98 3.19 -3.28 7.06
N TYR A 99 3.48 -3.49 5.76
CA TYR A 99 3.17 -2.44 4.78
C TYR A 99 1.65 -2.24 4.66
N LEU A 100 0.85 -3.29 4.88
CA LEU A 100 -0.60 -3.23 4.86
C LEU A 100 -1.12 -2.48 6.09
N LEU A 101 -0.54 -2.74 7.26
CA LEU A 101 -0.82 -1.96 8.47
C LEU A 101 -0.55 -0.47 8.22
N HIS A 102 0.60 -0.10 7.66
CA HIS A 102 0.90 1.30 7.35
C HIS A 102 -0.10 1.91 6.35
N ALA A 103 -0.54 1.18 5.32
CA ALA A 103 -1.58 1.69 4.41
C ALA A 103 -2.94 1.90 5.10
N ILE A 104 -3.31 1.01 6.03
CA ILE A 104 -4.50 1.17 6.89
C ILE A 104 -4.38 2.43 7.75
N LEU A 105 -3.23 2.63 8.42
CA LEU A 105 -2.99 3.80 9.27
C LEU A 105 -2.96 5.10 8.45
N ALA A 106 -2.38 5.08 7.24
CA ALA A 106 -2.41 6.23 6.33
C ALA A 106 -3.85 6.64 5.98
N THR A 107 -4.68 5.65 5.63
CA THR A 107 -6.09 5.87 5.33
C THR A 107 -6.84 6.37 6.57
N GLY A 108 -6.63 5.73 7.73
CA GLY A 108 -7.18 6.18 9.02
C GLY A 108 -6.81 7.63 9.36
N ALA A 109 -5.57 8.05 9.08
CA ALA A 109 -5.13 9.42 9.29
C ALA A 109 -5.93 10.42 8.44
N GLN A 110 -6.19 10.12 7.16
CA GLN A 110 -6.98 10.98 6.26
C GLN A 110 -8.40 11.25 6.80
N PHE A 111 -9.04 10.24 7.40
CA PHE A 111 -10.40 10.30 7.93
C PHE A 111 -10.51 10.58 9.44
N SER A 112 -9.39 10.84 10.12
CA SER A 112 -9.37 11.17 11.55
C SER A 112 -9.93 12.56 11.85
N GLU A 113 -10.19 12.85 13.13
CA GLU A 113 -10.61 14.18 13.62
C GLU A 113 -9.42 15.10 13.96
N LEU A 114 -8.21 14.74 13.52
CA LEU A 114 -7.04 15.59 13.74
C LEU A 114 -7.10 16.86 12.88
N SER A 115 -6.33 17.87 13.28
CA SER A 115 -6.19 19.09 12.46
C SER A 115 -5.65 18.72 11.07
N PHE A 116 -6.03 19.51 10.05
CA PHE A 116 -5.68 19.25 8.66
C PHE A 116 -4.18 18.95 8.46
N HIS A 117 -3.31 19.80 9.02
CA HIS A 117 -1.86 19.61 8.92
C HIS A 117 -1.38 18.30 9.55
N LYS A 118 -1.96 17.88 10.68
CA LYS A 118 -1.61 16.61 11.34
C LYS A 118 -2.08 15.40 10.54
N ARG A 119 -3.30 15.45 9.97
CA ARG A 119 -3.83 14.40 9.10
C ARG A 119 -2.94 14.17 7.89
N LEU A 120 -2.58 15.27 7.22
CA LEU A 120 -1.73 15.23 6.04
C LEU A 120 -0.34 14.67 6.37
N ALA A 121 0.29 15.15 7.45
CA ALA A 121 1.61 14.69 7.86
C ALA A 121 1.63 13.19 8.21
N LEU A 122 0.68 12.72 9.03
CA LEU A 122 0.59 11.30 9.41
C LEU A 122 0.28 10.40 8.21
N SER A 123 -0.69 10.80 7.38
CA SER A 123 -1.02 10.08 6.15
C SER A 123 0.21 9.89 5.26
N GLN A 124 0.96 10.98 5.02
CA GLN A 124 2.17 10.95 4.20
C GLN A 124 3.29 10.12 4.82
N GLN A 125 3.47 10.21 6.14
CA GLN A 125 4.46 9.42 6.87
C GLN A 125 4.18 7.92 6.73
N HIS A 126 2.95 7.47 7.01
CA HIS A 126 2.61 6.06 6.87
C HIS A 126 2.63 5.59 5.41
N THR A 127 2.20 6.44 4.46
CA THR A 127 2.31 6.16 3.02
C THR A 127 3.76 5.90 2.62
N LYS A 128 4.69 6.75 3.06
CA LYS A 128 6.12 6.57 2.81
C LYS A 128 6.62 5.23 3.38
N HIS A 129 6.31 4.96 4.65
CA HIS A 129 6.71 3.69 5.28
C HIS A 129 6.12 2.47 4.58
N ALA A 130 4.88 2.51 4.11
CA ALA A 130 4.28 1.42 3.35
C ALA A 130 5.06 1.15 2.05
N PHE A 131 5.44 2.19 1.30
CA PHE A 131 6.26 2.04 0.09
C PHE A 131 7.68 1.54 0.39
N ASP A 132 8.31 2.04 1.46
CA ASP A 132 9.63 1.57 1.88
C ASP A 132 9.62 0.07 2.20
N LEU A 133 8.60 -0.39 2.92
CA LEU A 133 8.42 -1.80 3.29
C LEU A 133 8.07 -2.67 2.07
N LEU A 134 7.20 -2.22 1.18
CA LEU A 134 6.91 -2.89 -0.10
C LEU A 134 8.20 -3.13 -0.89
N ARG A 135 9.06 -2.11 -0.98
CA ARG A 135 10.39 -2.21 -1.62
C ARG A 135 11.28 -3.25 -0.95
N CYS A 136 11.35 -3.27 0.38
CA CYS A 136 12.16 -4.25 1.13
C CYS A 136 11.72 -5.71 0.86
N THR A 137 10.46 -5.92 0.49
CA THR A 137 9.90 -7.25 0.21
C THR A 137 9.97 -7.65 -1.27
N ASP A 138 10.49 -6.79 -2.15
CA ASP A 138 10.55 -7.02 -3.60
C ASP A 138 9.17 -7.40 -4.19
N TYR A 139 8.14 -6.63 -3.82
CA TYR A 139 6.74 -6.93 -4.16
C TYR A 139 6.46 -7.00 -5.68
N LEU A 140 7.31 -6.37 -6.50
CA LEU A 140 7.19 -6.39 -7.95
C LEU A 140 7.59 -7.75 -8.54
N ALA A 141 8.64 -8.38 -8.01
CA ALA A 141 9.06 -9.72 -8.44
C ALA A 141 8.29 -10.83 -7.72
N LYS A 142 7.90 -10.60 -6.46
CA LYS A 142 7.21 -11.57 -5.60
C LYS A 142 5.91 -10.97 -5.07
N PRO A 143 4.88 -10.79 -5.92
CA PRO A 143 3.61 -10.24 -5.49
C PRO A 143 2.96 -11.15 -4.45
N THR A 144 2.24 -10.54 -3.52
CA THR A 144 1.49 -11.20 -2.45
C THR A 144 0.13 -10.55 -2.31
N LYS A 145 -0.82 -11.23 -1.66
CA LYS A 145 -2.18 -10.70 -1.47
C LYS A 145 -2.18 -9.42 -0.64
N GLU A 146 -1.35 -9.37 0.39
CA GLU A 146 -1.16 -8.19 1.23
C GLU A 146 -0.64 -7.02 0.38
N ALA A 147 0.30 -7.26 -0.54
CA ALA A 147 0.83 -6.21 -1.42
C ALA A 147 -0.28 -5.64 -2.31
N ILE A 148 -1.17 -6.48 -2.87
CA ILE A 148 -2.32 -6.00 -3.66
C ILE A 148 -3.23 -5.10 -2.81
N GLN A 149 -3.64 -5.54 -1.62
CA GLN A 149 -4.49 -4.76 -0.72
C GLN A 149 -3.87 -3.42 -0.35
N THR A 150 -2.56 -3.43 -0.11
CA THR A 150 -1.78 -2.24 0.23
C THR A 150 -1.77 -1.24 -0.91
N LEU A 151 -1.47 -1.69 -2.13
CA LEU A 151 -1.43 -0.80 -3.30
C LEU A 151 -2.81 -0.21 -3.62
N LEU A 152 -3.89 -0.99 -3.41
CA LEU A 152 -5.27 -0.50 -3.56
C LEU A 152 -5.60 0.60 -2.53
N LEU A 153 -5.25 0.40 -1.25
CA LEU A 153 -5.43 1.42 -0.21
C LEU A 153 -4.61 2.67 -0.49
N LEU A 154 -3.32 2.52 -0.83
CA LEU A 154 -2.44 3.64 -1.17
C LEU A 154 -2.92 4.37 -2.43
N GLY A 155 -3.55 3.67 -3.39
CA GLY A 155 -4.20 4.29 -4.54
C GLY A 155 -5.31 5.27 -4.13
N ASN A 156 -6.12 4.91 -3.14
CA ASN A 156 -7.15 5.81 -2.60
C ASN A 156 -6.53 6.98 -1.83
N VAL A 157 -5.50 6.71 -1.03
CA VAL A 157 -4.75 7.76 -0.31
C VAL A 157 -4.18 8.80 -1.28
N LEU A 158 -3.56 8.36 -2.38
CA LEU A 158 -3.01 9.24 -3.41
C LEU A 158 -4.09 10.06 -4.14
N GLN A 159 -5.27 9.47 -4.40
CA GLN A 159 -6.40 10.21 -4.98
C GLN A 159 -6.86 11.34 -4.06
N ASN A 160 -6.99 11.05 -2.76
CA ASN A 160 -7.39 12.03 -1.74
C ASN A 160 -6.33 13.13 -1.57
N ASP A 161 -5.05 12.81 -1.72
CA ASP A 161 -3.91 13.73 -1.68
C ASP A 161 -3.75 14.57 -2.96
N MET A 162 -4.73 14.57 -3.87
CA MET A 162 -4.71 15.28 -5.16
C MET A 162 -3.56 14.84 -6.07
N LYS A 163 -3.19 13.55 -6.02
CA LYS A 163 -2.19 12.91 -6.89
C LYS A 163 -2.83 11.83 -7.80
N PRO A 164 -3.85 12.16 -8.61
CA PRO A 164 -4.60 11.17 -9.39
C PRO A 164 -3.76 10.47 -10.46
N GLN A 165 -2.75 11.14 -11.05
CA GLN A 165 -1.85 10.51 -12.02
C GLN A 165 -1.01 9.40 -11.38
N ALA A 166 -0.49 9.64 -10.16
CA ALA A 166 0.26 8.64 -9.43
C ALA A 166 -0.62 7.45 -9.04
N ALA A 167 -1.84 7.73 -8.56
CA ALA A 167 -2.83 6.69 -8.27
C ALA A 167 -3.19 5.85 -9.50
N TRP A 168 -3.32 6.47 -10.67
CA TRP A 168 -3.61 5.77 -11.92
C TRP A 168 -2.48 4.81 -12.34
N VAL A 169 -1.23 5.28 -12.25
CA VAL A 169 -0.05 4.42 -12.50
C VAL A 169 0.00 3.26 -11.50
N LEU A 170 -0.22 3.55 -10.22
CA LEU A 170 -0.25 2.54 -9.15
C LEU A 170 -1.35 1.51 -9.39
N GLY A 171 -2.55 1.93 -9.80
CA GLY A 171 -3.65 1.04 -10.17
C GLY A 171 -3.29 0.13 -11.33
N GLY A 172 -2.64 0.65 -12.37
CA GLY A 172 -2.13 -0.14 -13.49
C GLY A 172 -1.12 -1.20 -13.07
N THR A 173 -0.17 -0.85 -12.18
CA THR A 173 0.79 -1.81 -11.59
C THR A 173 0.06 -2.87 -10.78
N THR A 174 -0.88 -2.47 -9.92
CA THR A 174 -1.68 -3.36 -9.07
C THR A 174 -2.43 -4.41 -9.89
N ILE A 175 -3.05 -4.00 -11.00
CA ILE A 175 -3.74 -4.92 -11.92
C ILE A 175 -2.78 -5.98 -12.47
N ARG A 176 -1.56 -5.58 -12.89
CA ARG A 176 -0.57 -6.54 -13.41
C ARG A 176 -0.11 -7.51 -12.34
N LEU A 177 0.11 -7.05 -11.11
CA LEU A 177 0.50 -7.93 -9.99
C LEU A 177 -0.63 -8.90 -9.62
N ALA A 178 -1.89 -8.43 -9.61
CA ALA A 178 -3.05 -9.29 -9.39
C ALA A 178 -3.19 -10.35 -10.49
N GLN A 179 -2.82 -9.99 -11.73
CA GLN A 179 -2.74 -10.94 -12.83
C GLN A 179 -1.64 -11.98 -12.64
N CYS A 180 -0.44 -11.59 -12.17
CA CYS A 180 0.64 -12.52 -11.83
C CYS A 180 0.21 -13.54 -10.77
N LEU A 181 -0.60 -13.11 -9.79
CA LEU A 181 -1.18 -13.99 -8.76
C LEU A 181 -2.30 -14.90 -9.27
N GLY A 182 -2.78 -14.71 -10.50
CA GLY A 182 -3.86 -15.50 -11.08
C GLY A 182 -5.26 -15.15 -10.56
N ILE A 183 -5.42 -14.07 -9.80
CA ILE A 183 -6.70 -13.65 -9.19
C ILE A 183 -7.78 -13.42 -10.26
N HIS A 184 -7.40 -13.00 -11.45
CA HIS A 184 -8.28 -12.79 -12.61
C HIS A 184 -8.88 -14.09 -13.20
N LYS A 185 -8.27 -15.25 -12.96
CA LYS A 185 -8.73 -16.52 -13.54
C LYS A 185 -9.96 -17.00 -12.78
N LYS A 186 -11.02 -17.42 -13.47
CA LYS A 186 -12.12 -18.14 -12.81
C LYS A 186 -11.52 -19.36 -12.09
N PRO A 187 -12.00 -19.72 -10.89
CA PRO A 187 -11.51 -20.90 -10.19
C PRO A 187 -11.78 -22.11 -11.09
N ASP A 188 -10.72 -22.60 -11.73
CA ASP A 188 -10.76 -23.82 -12.51
C ASP A 188 -10.67 -24.98 -11.52
N ARG A 189 -11.63 -25.91 -11.57
CA ARG A 189 -11.68 -27.04 -10.62
C ARG A 189 -10.45 -27.95 -10.69
N LEU A 190 -9.61 -27.79 -11.71
CA LEU A 190 -8.50 -28.68 -12.04
C LEU A 190 -7.11 -28.11 -11.70
N VAL A 191 -6.98 -26.81 -11.37
CA VAL A 191 -5.69 -26.19 -11.02
C VAL A 191 -5.81 -25.53 -9.65
N PRO A 192 -4.98 -25.90 -8.65
CA PRO A 192 -4.98 -25.23 -7.35
C PRO A 192 -4.66 -23.75 -7.55
N ALA A 193 -5.60 -22.87 -7.18
CA ALA A 193 -5.36 -21.45 -7.16
C ALA A 193 -4.33 -21.12 -6.07
N LEU A 194 -3.39 -20.23 -6.37
CA LEU A 194 -2.39 -19.72 -5.42
C LEU A 194 -3.03 -18.99 -4.23
N ILE A 195 -4.27 -18.52 -4.41
CA ILE A 195 -5.06 -17.79 -3.42
C ILE A 195 -6.46 -18.42 -3.37
N PRO A 196 -7.04 -18.66 -2.19
CA PRO A 196 -8.41 -19.17 -2.06
C PRO A 196 -9.44 -18.31 -2.81
N PRO A 197 -10.50 -18.92 -3.36
CA PRO A 197 -11.50 -18.21 -4.15
C PRO A 197 -12.28 -17.14 -3.37
N GLU A 198 -12.46 -17.33 -2.06
CA GLU A 198 -13.10 -16.34 -1.17
C GLU A 198 -12.28 -15.05 -1.08
N GLU A 199 -10.96 -15.16 -0.89
CA GLU A 199 -10.03 -14.02 -0.83
C GLU A 199 -9.99 -13.25 -2.16
N ALA A 200 -10.05 -13.97 -3.28
CA ALA A 200 -10.00 -13.39 -4.61
C ALA A 200 -11.20 -12.48 -4.93
N LYS A 201 -12.37 -12.68 -4.31
CA LYS A 201 -13.59 -11.90 -4.57
C LYS A 201 -13.43 -10.41 -4.21
N TYR A 202 -12.63 -10.11 -3.19
CA TYR A 202 -12.43 -8.76 -2.67
C TYR A 202 -11.31 -8.01 -3.39
N LEU A 203 -10.59 -8.71 -4.27
CA LEU A 203 -9.43 -8.19 -5.02
C LEU A 203 -9.72 -8.10 -6.54
N ARG A 204 -10.96 -8.34 -6.97
CA ARG A 204 -11.44 -8.21 -8.36
C ARG A 204 -12.30 -6.97 -8.51
#